data_AF-A0A3N5LK82-F1
#
_entry.id   AF-A0A3N5LK82-F1
#
_cell.length_a   1.000
_cell.length_b   1.000
_cell.length_c   1.000
_cell.angle_alpha   90.00
_cell.angle_beta   90.00
_cell.angle_gamma   90.00
#
_symmetry.space_group_name_H-M   'P 1'
#
loop_
_entity.id
_entity.type
_entity.pdbx_description
1 polymer ?
#
loop_
_entity_poly.entity_id
_entity_poly.type
_entity_poly.pdbx_seq_one_letter_code
_entity_poly.pdbx_strand_id
1 'polypeptide(L)'
;MGTQRGVGKLEVLGIVFAIAFLLAMIPLVRETAADVIGFFFDQRDAVTGERTTLSTALLGIAITIAAVLTFIGAGYLLLWTNLGAKLAFLVIGTVTMGWLTINGVLFIVFAPRGIRPEDLEGLNAIQMRVPAIAMTLGALVLFVMFMVALDRYEAEEPA
;
A
#
# COMPACT_ATOMS: atom_id res chain seq x y z
N MET A 1 -17.36 -1.39 39.26
CA MET A 1 -16.39 -2.48 39.08
C MET A 1 -16.95 -3.47 38.08
N GLY A 2 -16.39 -3.53 36.88
CA GLY A 2 -16.84 -4.41 35.80
C GLY A 2 -15.69 -4.62 34.82
N THR A 3 -14.77 -5.51 35.20
CA THR A 3 -13.60 -5.88 34.40
C THR A 3 -14.06 -6.77 33.26
N GLN A 4 -14.11 -6.24 32.04
CA GLN A 4 -14.12 -7.04 30.81
C GLN A 4 -12.92 -6.62 29.96
N ARG A 5 -11.72 -7.02 30.38
CA ARG A 5 -10.52 -7.04 29.54
C ARG A 5 -10.42 -8.40 28.87
N GLY A 6 -11.29 -8.65 27.89
CA GLY A 6 -11.13 -9.72 26.92
C GLY A 6 -10.64 -9.09 25.62
N VAL A 7 -9.47 -9.50 25.13
CA VAL A 7 -8.92 -9.05 23.84
C VAL A 7 -9.98 -9.29 22.77
N GLY A 8 -10.45 -8.22 22.11
CA GLY A 8 -11.53 -8.31 21.14
C GLY A 8 -11.10 -9.17 19.95
N LYS A 9 -12.04 -9.90 19.30
CA LYS A 9 -11.72 -10.73 18.11
C LYS A 9 -10.98 -9.97 17.01
N LEU A 10 -11.22 -8.65 16.90
CA LEU A 10 -10.57 -7.75 15.96
C LEU A 10 -9.18 -7.29 16.42
N GLU A 11 -8.97 -7.17 17.73
CA GLU A 11 -7.66 -6.87 18.31
C GLU A 11 -6.71 -8.06 18.13
N VAL A 12 -7.21 -9.29 18.33
CA VAL A 12 -6.47 -10.51 17.99
C VAL A 12 -6.12 -10.55 16.50
N LEU A 13 -7.08 -10.24 15.62
CA LEU A 13 -6.83 -10.15 14.17
C LEU A 13 -5.79 -9.10 13.82
N GLY A 14 -5.86 -7.91 14.43
CA GLY A 14 -4.90 -6.83 14.24
C GLY A 14 -3.50 -7.21 14.73
N ILE A 15 -3.40 -7.85 15.89
CA ILE A 15 -2.13 -8.38 16.42
C ILE A 15 -1.56 -9.45 15.48
N VAL A 16 -2.39 -10.37 14.99
CA VAL A 16 -1.96 -11.38 14.02
C VAL A 16 -1.46 -10.73 12.74
N PHE A 17 -2.15 -9.71 12.23
CA PHE A 17 -1.74 -8.98 11.03
C PHE A 17 -0.43 -8.21 11.25
N ALA A 18 -0.28 -7.56 12.40
CA ALA A 18 0.94 -6.84 12.76
C ALA A 18 2.12 -7.80 12.90
N ILE A 19 1.93 -8.94 13.55
CA ILE A 19 2.96 -9.99 13.66
C ILE A 19 3.31 -10.52 12.26
N ALA A 20 2.31 -10.83 11.42
CA ALA A 20 2.55 -11.28 10.05
C ALA A 20 3.33 -10.24 9.22
N PHE A 21 3.02 -8.96 9.38
CA PHE A 21 3.74 -7.87 8.72
C PHE A 21 5.20 -7.77 9.19
N LEU A 22 5.44 -7.87 10.51
CA LEU A 22 6.79 -7.88 11.06
C LEU A 22 7.58 -9.11 10.60
N LEU A 23 6.94 -10.28 10.56
CA LEU A 23 7.55 -11.50 10.04
C LEU A 23 7.89 -11.36 8.55
N ALA A 24 7.03 -10.71 7.75
CA ALA A 24 7.28 -10.47 6.33
C ALA A 24 8.48 -9.53 6.05
N MET A 25 8.96 -8.78 7.06
CA MET A 25 10.20 -7.98 6.94
C MET A 25 11.46 -8.84 7.03
N ILE A 26 11.37 -10.05 7.60
CA ILE A 26 12.49 -10.99 7.69
C ILE A 26 12.76 -11.58 6.30
N PRO A 27 13.97 -11.44 5.74
CA PRO A 27 14.29 -11.93 4.40
C PRO A 27 13.91 -13.39 4.17
N LEU A 28 14.22 -14.27 5.13
CA LEU A 28 13.89 -15.69 5.09
C LEU A 28 12.39 -15.96 4.93
N VAL A 29 11.55 -15.26 5.71
CA VAL A 29 10.09 -15.43 5.67
C VAL A 29 9.55 -14.89 4.35
N ARG A 30 10.06 -13.74 3.90
CA ARG A 30 9.67 -13.13 2.63
C ARG A 30 10.01 -14.01 1.44
N GLU A 31 11.22 -14.58 1.40
CA GLU A 31 11.66 -15.50 0.33
C GLU A 31 10.83 -16.77 0.33
N THR A 32 10.61 -17.38 1.48
CA THR A 32 9.75 -18.57 1.60
C THR A 32 8.32 -18.28 1.13
N ALA A 33 7.75 -17.13 1.52
CA ALA A 33 6.42 -16.73 1.07
C ALA A 33 6.39 -16.46 -0.44
N ALA A 34 7.42 -15.83 -0.98
CA ALA A 34 7.55 -15.58 -2.41
C ALA A 34 7.67 -16.88 -3.21
N ASP A 35 8.41 -17.87 -2.71
CA ASP A 35 8.55 -19.19 -3.34
C ASP A 35 7.23 -19.97 -3.33
N VAL A 36 6.49 -19.92 -2.22
CA VAL A 36 5.16 -20.54 -2.12
C VAL A 36 4.20 -19.87 -3.10
N ILE A 37 4.19 -18.54 -3.18
CA ILE A 37 3.34 -17.81 -4.14
C ILE A 37 3.79 -18.13 -5.58
N GLY A 38 5.10 -18.12 -5.85
CA GLY A 38 5.67 -18.42 -7.16
C GLY A 38 5.33 -19.82 -7.66
N PHE A 39 5.27 -20.80 -6.76
CA PHE A 39 4.85 -22.17 -7.09
C PHE A 39 3.42 -22.24 -7.65
N PHE A 40 2.49 -21.43 -7.11
CA PHE A 40 1.09 -21.40 -7.57
C PHE A 40 0.84 -20.42 -8.73
N PHE A 41 1.56 -19.29 -8.77
CA PHE A 41 1.23 -18.15 -9.63
C PHE A 41 2.30 -17.74 -10.65
N ASP A 42 3.50 -18.36 -10.64
CA ASP A 42 4.56 -18.14 -11.63
C ASP A 42 4.88 -19.43 -12.42
N GLN A 43 3.85 -20.17 -12.83
CA GLN A 43 4.04 -21.33 -13.70
C GLN A 43 4.40 -20.85 -15.11
N ARG A 44 5.66 -21.06 -15.51
CA ARG A 44 6.19 -20.70 -16.83
C ARG A 44 6.26 -21.90 -17.75
N ASP A 45 5.99 -21.66 -19.03
CA ASP A 45 6.12 -22.67 -20.06
C ASP A 45 7.62 -22.94 -20.34
N ALA A 46 8.00 -24.22 -20.38
CA ALA A 46 9.37 -24.65 -20.57
C ALA A 46 9.92 -24.34 -21.97
N VAL A 47 9.04 -24.10 -22.95
CA VAL A 47 9.41 -23.89 -24.35
C VAL A 47 9.60 -22.40 -24.68
N THR A 48 8.71 -21.54 -24.18
CA THR A 48 8.71 -20.09 -24.48
C THR A 48 9.28 -19.23 -23.35
N GLY A 49 9.37 -19.77 -22.13
CA GLY A 49 9.79 -19.02 -20.94
C GLY A 49 8.76 -17.99 -20.45
N GLU A 50 7.61 -17.89 -21.12
CA GLU A 50 6.51 -16.99 -20.75
C GLU A 50 5.62 -17.61 -19.66
N ARG A 51 4.92 -16.76 -18.91
CA ARG A 51 3.90 -17.22 -17.95
C ARG A 51 2.79 -17.93 -18.70
N THR A 52 2.39 -19.09 -18.21
CA THR A 52 1.25 -19.81 -18.77
C THR A 52 -0.02 -18.95 -18.68
N THR A 53 -0.93 -19.11 -19.64
CA THR A 53 -2.20 -18.36 -19.68
C THR A 53 -3.03 -18.61 -18.42
N LEU A 54 -2.99 -19.85 -17.89
CA LEU A 54 -3.66 -20.22 -16.64
C LEU A 54 -3.06 -19.50 -15.42
N SER A 55 -1.72 -19.46 -15.30
CA SER A 55 -1.02 -18.76 -14.21
C SER A 55 -1.32 -17.26 -14.23
N THR A 56 -1.35 -16.66 -15.41
CA THR A 56 -1.68 -15.24 -15.60
C THR A 56 -3.14 -14.94 -15.23
N ALA A 57 -4.09 -15.79 -15.67
CA ALA A 57 -5.49 -15.66 -15.32
C ALA A 57 -5.74 -15.83 -13.80
N LEU A 58 -5.08 -16.81 -13.18
CA LEU A 58 -5.20 -17.09 -11.75
C LEU A 58 -4.68 -15.92 -10.91
N LEU A 59 -3.54 -15.34 -11.29
CA LEU A 59 -2.99 -14.14 -10.65
C LEU A 59 -3.95 -12.95 -10.80
N GLY A 60 -4.57 -12.77 -11.97
CA GLY A 60 -5.59 -11.74 -12.19
C GLY A 60 -6.82 -11.90 -11.28
N ILE A 61 -7.33 -13.12 -11.16
CA ILE A 61 -8.45 -13.45 -10.25
C ILE A 61 -8.05 -13.21 -8.80
N ALA A 62 -6.87 -13.67 -8.38
CA ALA A 62 -6.39 -13.50 -7.02
C ALA A 62 -6.24 -12.03 -6.64
N ILE A 63 -5.68 -11.20 -7.52
CA ILE A 63 -5.57 -9.74 -7.29
C ILE A 63 -6.96 -9.10 -7.17
N THR A 64 -7.91 -9.53 -8.00
CA THR A 64 -9.28 -9.00 -7.97
C THR A 64 -9.97 -9.35 -6.65
N ILE A 65 -9.85 -10.60 -6.19
CA ILE A 65 -10.40 -11.03 -4.88
C ILE A 65 -9.73 -10.24 -3.75
N ALA A 66 -8.40 -10.10 -3.78
CA ALA A 66 -7.67 -9.32 -2.78
C ALA A 66 -8.13 -7.86 -2.75
N ALA A 67 -8.36 -7.24 -3.91
CA ALA A 67 -8.87 -5.88 -4.00
C ALA A 67 -10.29 -5.75 -3.41
N VAL A 68 -11.20 -6.69 -3.74
CA VAL A 68 -12.57 -6.72 -3.19
C VAL A 68 -12.54 -6.87 -1.66
N LEU A 69 -11.77 -7.82 -1.15
CA LEU A 69 -11.63 -8.04 0.30
C LEU A 69 -11.04 -6.82 1.00
N THR A 70 -10.03 -6.18 0.40
CA THR A 70 -9.42 -4.97 0.95
C THR A 70 -10.42 -3.82 0.99
N PHE A 71 -11.22 -3.65 -0.07
CA PHE A 71 -12.25 -2.61 -0.14
C PHE A 71 -13.34 -2.81 0.92
N ILE A 72 -13.87 -4.03 1.05
CA ILE A 72 -14.88 -4.37 2.06
C ILE A 72 -14.28 -4.22 3.47
N GLY A 73 -13.06 -4.70 3.68
CA GLY A 73 -12.35 -4.61 4.96
C GLY A 73 -12.11 -3.16 5.40
N ALA A 74 -11.74 -2.29 4.46
CA ALA A 74 -11.61 -0.86 4.71
C ALA A 74 -12.94 -0.23 5.13
N GLY A 75 -14.03 -0.53 4.41
CA GLY A 75 -15.37 -0.06 4.78
C GLY A 75 -15.81 -0.57 6.16
N TYR A 76 -15.53 -1.82 6.49
CA TYR A 76 -15.85 -2.39 7.81
C TYR A 76 -15.05 -1.73 8.93
N LEU A 77 -13.75 -1.49 8.72
CA LEU A 77 -12.90 -0.77 9.68
C LEU A 77 -13.41 0.65 9.96
N LEU A 78 -13.84 1.37 8.92
CA LEU A 78 -14.41 2.70 9.06
C LEU A 78 -15.71 2.71 9.87
N LEU A 79 -16.60 1.75 9.62
CA LEU A 79 -17.86 1.63 10.36
C LEU A 79 -17.63 1.21 11.82
N TRP A 80 -16.58 0.43 12.08
CA TRP A 80 -16.30 -0.09 13.42
C TRP A 80 -15.66 0.92 14.36
N THR A 81 -14.80 1.80 13.85
CA THR A 81 -14.14 2.82 14.67
C THR A 81 -15.05 3.99 15.06
N ASN A 82 -16.30 4.00 14.55
CA ASN A 82 -17.26 5.09 14.70
C ASN A 82 -16.67 6.46 14.32
N LEU A 83 -15.66 6.46 13.43
CA LEU A 83 -15.14 7.68 12.84
C LEU A 83 -16.26 8.28 11.99
N GLY A 84 -16.69 9.50 12.31
CA GLY A 84 -17.61 10.23 11.45
C GLY A 84 -17.07 10.29 10.01
N ALA A 85 -17.95 10.28 9.00
CA ALA A 85 -17.54 10.19 7.58
C ALA A 85 -16.50 11.25 7.18
N LYS A 86 -16.55 12.43 7.82
CA LYS A 86 -15.58 13.52 7.64
C LYS A 86 -14.21 13.19 8.24
N LEU A 87 -14.15 12.69 9.48
CA LEU A 87 -12.90 12.26 10.12
C LEU A 87 -12.28 11.07 9.39
N ALA A 88 -13.09 10.09 8.99
CA ALA A 88 -12.66 8.95 8.17
C ALA A 88 -11.98 9.39 6.87
N PHE A 89 -12.58 10.34 6.16
CA PHE A 89 -12.01 10.91 4.93
C PHE A 89 -10.68 11.63 5.19
N LEU A 90 -10.61 12.43 6.24
CA LEU A 90 -9.38 13.17 6.60
C LEU A 90 -8.24 12.21 6.97
N VAL A 91 -8.52 11.17 7.74
CA VAL A 91 -7.53 10.15 8.14
C VAL A 91 -7.05 9.36 6.92
N ILE A 92 -7.96 8.86 6.08
CA ILE A 92 -7.57 8.11 4.87
C ILE A 92 -6.79 9.00 3.90
N GLY A 93 -7.24 10.25 3.71
CA GLY A 93 -6.54 11.23 2.87
C GLY A 93 -5.11 11.48 3.38
N THR A 94 -4.96 11.68 4.69
CA THR A 94 -3.66 11.84 5.35
C THR A 94 -2.76 10.62 5.11
N VAL A 95 -3.24 9.42 5.40
CA VAL A 95 -2.46 8.17 5.25
C VAL A 95 -2.08 7.94 3.79
N THR A 96 -3.03 8.13 2.86
CA THR A 96 -2.80 7.89 1.42
C THR A 96 -1.80 8.87 0.85
N MET A 97 -1.93 10.16 1.17
CA MET A 97 -1.01 11.19 0.67
C MET A 97 0.39 11.03 1.28
N GLY A 98 0.48 10.73 2.59
CA GLY A 98 1.76 10.44 3.24
C GLY A 98 2.45 9.22 2.63
N TRP A 99 1.69 8.15 2.36
CA TRP A 99 2.18 6.97 1.65
C TRP A 99 2.70 7.31 0.25
N LEU A 100 1.95 8.09 -0.54
CA LEU A 100 2.36 8.52 -1.87
C LEU A 100 3.63 9.39 -1.83
N THR A 101 3.76 10.28 -0.84
CA THR A 101 4.97 11.08 -0.64
C THR A 101 6.19 10.18 -0.37
N ILE A 102 6.07 9.21 0.54
CA ILE A 102 7.16 8.28 0.85
C ILE A 102 7.56 7.49 -0.39
N ASN A 103 6.58 6.93 -1.12
CA ASN A 103 6.84 6.19 -2.36
C ASN A 103 7.49 7.07 -3.43
N GLY A 104 7.03 8.31 -3.57
CA GLY A 104 7.59 9.29 -4.49
C GLY A 104 9.06 9.59 -4.19
N VAL A 105 9.41 9.81 -2.91
CA VAL A 105 10.79 10.00 -2.47
C VAL A 105 11.63 8.75 -2.74
N LEU A 106 11.13 7.56 -2.37
CA LEU A 106 11.83 6.29 -2.63
C LEU A 106 12.08 6.10 -4.13
N PHE A 107 11.14 6.46 -4.97
CA PHE A 107 11.31 6.41 -6.42
C PHE A 107 12.36 7.44 -6.89
N ILE A 108 12.33 8.69 -6.41
CA ILE A 108 13.34 9.69 -6.81
C ILE A 108 14.76 9.25 -6.42
N VAL A 109 14.92 8.67 -5.23
CA VAL A 109 16.22 8.27 -4.68
C VAL A 109 16.70 6.94 -5.28
N PHE A 110 15.83 5.93 -5.36
CA PHE A 110 16.19 4.56 -5.70
C PHE A 110 15.68 4.08 -7.05
N ALA A 111 14.97 4.90 -7.83
CA ALA A 111 14.50 4.47 -9.15
C ALA A 111 15.68 3.89 -9.94
N PRO A 112 15.57 2.62 -10.38
CA PRO A 112 16.48 2.05 -11.35
C PRO A 112 16.58 3.01 -12.52
N ARG A 113 17.77 3.17 -13.11
CA ARG A 113 17.93 3.89 -14.38
C ARG A 113 17.12 3.11 -15.43
N GLY A 114 15.84 3.44 -15.55
CA GLY A 114 14.79 2.49 -15.89
C GLY A 114 14.64 2.15 -17.36
N ILE A 115 15.52 2.64 -18.23
CA ILE A 115 15.54 2.33 -19.66
C ILE A 115 17.00 2.22 -20.08
N ARG A 116 17.37 1.16 -20.81
CA ARG A 116 18.73 1.04 -21.35
C ARG A 116 18.99 2.25 -22.26
N PRO A 117 20.20 2.85 -22.23
CA PRO A 117 20.50 4.11 -22.91
C PRO A 117 20.27 4.13 -24.43
N GLU A 118 20.02 2.97 -25.04
CA GLU A 118 19.82 2.78 -26.47
C GLU A 118 18.46 3.28 -27.00
N ASP A 119 17.41 3.40 -26.15
CA ASP A 119 16.07 3.85 -26.58
C ASP A 119 15.70 5.29 -26.12
N LEU A 120 16.55 5.96 -25.34
CA LEU A 120 16.32 7.34 -24.82
C LEU A 120 17.49 8.29 -25.13
N GLU A 121 18.05 8.22 -26.34
CA GLU A 121 19.05 9.18 -26.79
C GLU A 121 18.47 10.61 -26.79
N GLY A 122 18.78 11.39 -25.73
CA GLY A 122 18.51 12.83 -25.68
C GLY A 122 17.83 13.37 -24.41
N LEU A 123 17.29 12.52 -23.52
CA LEU A 123 16.66 12.99 -22.28
C LEU A 123 17.65 13.02 -21.11
N ASN A 124 17.79 14.18 -20.46
CA ASN A 124 18.60 14.32 -19.24
C ASN A 124 18.02 13.43 -18.13
N ALA A 125 18.89 12.82 -17.30
CA ALA A 125 18.52 12.01 -16.14
C ALA A 125 17.52 12.69 -15.20
N ILE A 126 17.52 14.02 -15.12
CA ILE A 126 16.54 14.81 -14.35
C ILE A 126 15.16 14.81 -15.04
N GLN A 127 15.10 14.96 -16.36
CA GLN A 127 13.84 15.01 -17.12
C GLN A 127 13.03 13.71 -16.99
N MET A 128 13.71 12.56 -16.92
CA MET A 128 13.06 11.27 -16.64
C MET A 128 12.41 11.20 -15.24
N ARG A 129 12.88 12.01 -14.29
CA ARG A 129 12.38 12.03 -12.90
C ARG A 129 11.34 13.12 -12.65
N VAL A 130 11.16 14.06 -13.58
CA VAL A 130 10.21 15.17 -13.43
C VAL A 130 8.79 14.70 -13.08
N PRO A 131 8.22 13.65 -13.72
CA PRO A 131 6.88 13.17 -13.35
C PRO A 131 6.81 12.67 -11.89
N ALA A 132 7.83 11.93 -11.46
CA ALA A 132 7.91 11.42 -10.09
C ALA A 132 8.09 12.56 -9.07
N ILE A 133 8.92 13.55 -9.39
CA ILE A 133 9.12 14.76 -8.56
C ILE A 133 7.81 15.54 -8.44
N ALA A 134 7.11 15.78 -9.55
CA ALA A 134 5.84 16.49 -9.55
C ALA A 134 4.77 15.77 -8.70
N MET A 135 4.64 14.45 -8.85
CA MET A 135 3.74 13.63 -8.03
C MET A 135 4.12 13.66 -6.54
N THR A 136 5.41 13.60 -6.23
CA THR A 136 5.90 13.64 -4.83
C THR A 136 5.57 14.98 -4.17
N LEU A 137 5.81 16.09 -4.88
CA LEU A 137 5.51 17.43 -4.39
C LEU A 137 4.00 17.64 -4.23
N GLY A 138 3.20 17.22 -5.22
CA GLY A 138 1.74 17.29 -5.12
C GLY A 138 1.20 16.49 -3.95
N ALA A 139 1.65 15.24 -3.78
CA ALA A 139 1.28 14.40 -2.65
C ALA A 139 1.72 15.01 -1.30
N LEU A 140 2.92 15.60 -1.24
CA LEU A 140 3.43 16.24 -0.02
C LEU A 140 2.57 17.44 0.38
N VAL A 141 2.21 18.30 -0.57
CA VAL A 141 1.32 19.45 -0.31
C VAL A 141 -0.03 18.97 0.22
N LEU A 142 -0.64 18.00 -0.46
CA LEU A 142 -1.91 17.42 -0.01
C LEU A 142 -1.79 16.77 1.37
N PHE A 143 -0.70 16.03 1.63
CA PHE A 143 -0.43 15.43 2.94
C PHE A 143 -0.42 16.47 4.06
N VAL A 144 0.30 17.58 3.87
CA VAL A 144 0.33 18.67 4.85
C VAL A 144 -1.06 19.31 5.01
N MET A 145 -1.79 19.54 3.92
CA MET A 145 -3.14 20.09 3.99
C MET A 145 -4.10 19.18 4.77
N PHE A 146 -4.04 17.87 4.54
CA PHE A 146 -4.85 16.88 5.25
C PHE A 146 -4.48 16.79 6.74
N MET A 147 -3.18 16.83 7.08
CA MET A 147 -2.72 16.91 8.48
C MET A 147 -3.26 18.16 9.19
N VAL A 148 -3.17 19.33 8.56
CA VAL A 148 -3.68 20.58 9.13
C VAL A 148 -5.21 20.54 9.26
N ALA A 149 -5.91 19.96 8.28
CA ALA A 149 -7.36 19.80 8.35
C ALA A 149 -7.80 18.84 9.47
N LEU A 150 -7.01 17.78 9.73
CA LEU A 150 -7.25 16.84 10.81
C LEU A 150 -7.06 17.51 12.18
N ASP A 151 -5.94 18.21 12.37
CA ASP A 151 -5.63 18.96 13.60
C ASP A 151 -6.72 20.00 13.93
N ARG A 152 -7.20 20.72 12.91
CA ARG A 152 -8.32 21.65 13.07
C ARG A 152 -9.64 20.97 13.41
N TYR A 153 -9.92 19.82 12.79
CA TYR A 153 -11.14 19.07 13.07
C TYR A 153 -11.17 18.58 14.51
N GLU A 154 -10.05 18.06 15.02
CA GLU A 154 -9.91 17.62 16.41
C GLU A 154 -10.01 18.78 17.41
N ALA A 155 -9.55 19.98 17.03
CA ALA A 155 -9.62 21.17 17.88
C ALA A 155 -11.03 21.82 17.96
N GLU A 156 -11.89 21.61 16.97
CA GLU A 156 -13.22 22.24 16.87
C GLU A 156 -14.37 21.38 17.42
N GLU A 157 -14.17 20.06 17.58
CA GLU A 157 -15.18 19.15 18.14
C GLU A 157 -15.14 19.16 19.68
N PRO A 158 -16.19 19.64 20.38
CA PRO A 158 -16.28 19.47 21.84
C PRO A 158 -16.53 18.00 22.16
N ALA A 159 -15.69 17.44 23.04
CA ALA A 159 -15.79 16.06 23.55
C ALA A 159 -17.17 15.71 24.15
#